data_AF-M4X1D0-F1
#
_entry.id   AF-M4X1D0-F1
#
_cell.length_a   1.000
_cell.length_b   1.000
_cell.length_c   1.000
_cell.angle_alpha   90.00
_cell.angle_beta   90.00
_cell.angle_gamma   90.00
#
_symmetry.space_group_name_H-M   'P 1'
#
loop_
_entity.id
_entity.type
_entity.pdbx_description
1 polymer ?
#
loop_
_entity_poly.entity_id
_entity_poly.type
_entity_poly.pdbx_seq_one_letter_code
_entity_poly.pdbx_strand_id
1 'polypeptide(L)'
;MQSIGRPPLLDRLADSGGADPTFDSRALAASVAQELSRLLNSRSPAGNGVGILAYGIADWTALQARREADRLHLAREIRRAVTRFEPRLGLSEVVVDADPLQPQRLRVRLLGNLRQDTSRAPLLFELIPVGGTLEVRHERLD
;
A
#
# COMPACT_ATOMS: atom_id res chain seq x y z
N MET A 1 -21.11 41.74 7.10
CA MET A 1 -20.94 40.43 7.74
C MET A 1 -19.69 39.77 7.17
N GLN A 2 -18.58 39.80 7.90
CA GLN A 2 -17.30 39.25 7.44
C GLN A 2 -17.26 37.74 7.72
N SER A 3 -16.94 36.95 6.70
CA SER A 3 -16.67 35.52 6.81
C SER A 3 -15.40 35.32 7.64
N ILE A 4 -15.52 34.72 8.82
CA ILE A 4 -14.36 34.34 9.64
C ILE A 4 -13.70 33.16 8.91
N GLY A 5 -12.63 33.47 8.15
CA GLY A 5 -11.82 32.45 7.48
C GLY A 5 -11.32 31.47 8.52
N ARG A 6 -11.74 30.19 8.41
CA ARG A 6 -11.14 29.13 9.21
C ARG A 6 -9.62 29.18 9.01
N PRO A 7 -8.82 29.14 10.08
CA PRO A 7 -7.37 29.13 9.95
C PRO A 7 -6.93 27.97 9.03
N PRO A 8 -5.84 28.17 8.28
CA PRO A 8 -5.34 27.15 7.36
C PRO A 8 -5.08 25.85 8.14
N LEU A 9 -5.21 24.72 7.42
CA LEU A 9 -5.11 23.38 8.03
C LEU A 9 -3.81 23.20 8.84
N LEU A 10 -2.71 23.84 8.41
CA LEU A 10 -1.41 23.76 9.07
C LEU A 10 -1.43 24.37 10.49
N ASP A 11 -2.02 25.55 10.65
CA ASP A 11 -2.10 26.24 11.96
C ASP A 11 -3.00 25.48 12.93
N ARG A 12 -4.09 24.88 12.42
CA ARG A 12 -4.97 24.03 13.23
C ARG A 12 -4.29 22.74 13.69
N LEU A 13 -3.43 22.15 12.85
CA LEU A 13 -2.64 20.97 13.22
C LEU A 13 -1.54 21.32 14.22
N ALA A 14 -0.93 22.50 14.11
CA ALA A 14 0.08 22.98 15.06
C ALA A 14 -0.51 23.26 16.45
N ASP A 15 -1.72 23.85 16.51
CA ASP A 15 -2.45 24.10 17.76
C ASP A 15 -3.03 22.84 18.41
N SER A 16 -3.05 21.70 17.70
CA SER A 16 -3.52 20.42 18.24
C SER A 16 -2.49 19.74 19.18
N GLY A 17 -1.43 20.45 19.58
CA GLY A 17 -0.25 19.96 20.31
C GLY A 17 -0.46 19.50 21.76
N GLY A 18 -1.61 18.92 22.12
CA GLY A 18 -1.88 18.48 23.51
C GLY A 18 -2.87 17.35 23.71
N ALA A 19 -3.55 16.86 22.67
CA ALA A 19 -4.27 15.60 22.75
C ALA A 19 -3.39 14.54 22.09
N ASP A 20 -2.93 13.55 22.86
CA ASP A 20 -2.36 12.34 22.29
C ASP A 20 -3.37 11.84 21.25
N PRO A 21 -3.10 11.96 19.93
CA PRO A 21 -4.01 11.43 18.96
C PRO A 21 -3.86 9.93 19.19
N THR A 22 -4.82 9.31 19.86
CA THR A 22 -4.99 7.87 19.82
C THR A 22 -5.14 7.58 18.33
N PHE A 23 -4.02 7.30 17.66
CA PHE A 23 -3.96 7.14 16.22
C PHE A 23 -4.86 5.95 15.97
N ASP A 24 -6.03 6.21 15.41
CA ASP A 24 -6.97 5.15 15.12
C ASP A 24 -6.27 4.21 14.14
N SER A 25 -5.82 3.06 14.66
CA SER A 25 -5.03 2.09 13.93
C SER A 25 -5.83 1.57 12.73
N ARG A 26 -7.16 1.58 12.82
CA ARG A 26 -8.07 1.26 11.72
C ARG A 26 -8.06 2.35 10.65
N ALA A 27 -8.15 3.62 11.04
CA ALA A 27 -8.05 4.74 10.09
C ALA A 27 -6.66 4.76 9.41
N LEU A 28 -5.59 4.46 10.16
CA LEU A 28 -4.25 4.34 9.60
C LEU A 28 -4.13 3.17 8.62
N ALA A 29 -4.65 1.99 8.98
CA ALA A 29 -4.68 0.83 8.08
C ALA A 29 -5.44 1.14 6.77
N ALA A 30 -6.59 1.80 6.87
CA ALA A 30 -7.37 2.23 5.70
C ALA A 30 -6.60 3.25 4.82
N SER A 31 -5.91 4.21 5.44
CA SER A 31 -5.06 5.17 4.73
C SER A 31 -3.93 4.48 3.97
N VAL A 32 -3.27 3.50 4.62
CA VAL A 32 -2.22 2.68 3.99
C VAL A 32 -2.79 1.84 2.86
N ALA A 33 -3.95 1.20 3.04
CA ALA A 33 -4.59 0.42 1.98
C ALA A 33 -4.91 1.27 0.74
N GLN A 34 -5.42 2.49 0.94
CA GLN A 34 -5.73 3.40 -0.16
C GLN A 34 -4.48 3.84 -0.93
N GLU A 35 -3.38 4.12 -0.22
CA GLU A 35 -2.12 4.50 -0.85
C GLU A 35 -1.42 3.32 -1.52
N LEU A 36 -1.46 2.12 -0.93
CA LEU A 36 -1.02 0.88 -1.60
C LEU A 36 -1.79 0.65 -2.90
N SER A 37 -3.11 0.89 -2.91
CA SER A 37 -3.91 0.79 -4.13
C SER A 37 -3.44 1.80 -5.17
N ARG A 38 -3.21 3.06 -4.79
CA ARG A 38 -2.69 4.08 -5.72
C ARG A 38 -1.30 3.73 -6.25
N LEU A 39 -0.39 3.28 -5.39
CA LEU A 39 0.97 2.89 -5.75
C LEU A 39 0.97 1.72 -6.74
N LEU A 40 0.20 0.66 -6.45
CA LEU A 40 0.27 -0.59 -7.21
C LEU A 40 -0.54 -0.53 -8.52
N ASN A 41 -1.45 0.45 -8.65
CA ASN A 41 -2.12 0.78 -9.91
C ASN A 41 -1.39 1.84 -10.73
N SER A 42 -0.41 2.54 -10.16
CA SER A 42 0.40 3.50 -10.90
C SER A 42 1.51 2.81 -11.67
N ARG A 43 1.63 3.11 -12.96
CA ARG A 43 2.69 2.59 -13.81
C ARG A 43 3.93 3.47 -13.69
N SER A 44 5.04 2.91 -13.22
CA SER A 44 6.31 3.61 -13.29
C SER A 44 6.97 3.36 -14.65
N PRO A 45 7.29 4.42 -15.44
CA PRO A 45 7.95 4.27 -16.73
C PRO A 45 9.42 3.86 -16.62
N ALA A 46 10.02 3.99 -15.44
CA ALA A 46 11.39 3.61 -15.17
C ALA A 46 11.47 2.96 -13.78
N GLY A 47 11.56 1.63 -13.71
CA GLY A 47 11.71 0.87 -12.46
C GLY A 47 12.97 1.20 -11.62
N ASN A 48 13.72 2.22 -12.04
CA ASN A 48 14.98 2.73 -11.55
C ASN A 48 15.04 4.28 -11.55
N GLY A 49 13.88 4.95 -11.69
CA GLY A 49 13.78 6.41 -11.56
C GLY A 49 14.08 6.90 -10.13
N VAL A 50 14.18 8.21 -9.96
CA VAL A 50 14.34 8.84 -8.63
C VAL A 50 13.13 9.71 -8.32
N GLY A 51 12.72 9.72 -7.05
CA GLY A 51 11.60 10.52 -6.58
C GLY A 51 10.26 10.07 -7.17
N ILE A 52 9.43 11.03 -7.59
CA ILE A 52 8.08 10.77 -8.08
C ILE A 52 8.05 9.96 -9.40
N LEU A 53 9.12 9.99 -10.20
CA LEU A 53 9.20 9.22 -11.45
C LEU A 53 9.29 7.71 -11.21
N ALA A 54 9.74 7.31 -10.02
CA ALA A 54 9.74 5.92 -9.58
C ALA A 54 8.44 5.51 -8.86
N TYR A 55 7.49 6.43 -8.68
CA TYR A 55 6.22 6.09 -8.04
C TYR A 55 5.42 5.15 -8.95
N GLY A 56 5.07 3.99 -8.41
CA GLY A 56 4.40 2.93 -9.14
C GLY A 56 5.17 1.62 -9.13
N ILE A 57 4.68 0.68 -9.92
CA ILE A 57 5.40 -0.53 -10.29
C ILE A 57 5.55 -0.60 -11.82
N ALA A 58 6.59 -1.29 -12.28
CA ALA A 58 6.79 -1.53 -13.70
C ALA A 58 5.60 -2.31 -14.30
N ASP A 59 5.37 -2.18 -15.61
CA ASP A 59 4.24 -2.83 -16.27
C ASP A 59 4.33 -4.37 -16.12
N TRP A 60 3.39 -4.92 -15.36
CA TRP A 60 3.29 -6.34 -15.04
C TRP A 60 2.20 -7.05 -15.85
N THR A 61 1.50 -6.36 -16.74
CA THR A 61 0.42 -6.95 -17.55
C THR A 61 0.89 -8.06 -18.50
N ALA A 62 2.18 -8.09 -18.82
CA ALA A 62 2.80 -9.15 -19.64
C ALA A 62 3.23 -10.38 -18.82
N LEU A 63 3.18 -10.35 -17.49
CA LEU A 63 3.65 -11.44 -16.63
C LEU A 63 2.68 -12.63 -16.61
N GLN A 64 3.21 -13.85 -16.64
CA GLN A 64 2.41 -15.06 -16.62
C GLN A 64 2.23 -15.58 -15.18
N ALA A 65 0.98 -15.64 -14.70
CA ALA A 65 0.67 -16.08 -13.34
C ALA A 65 1.19 -17.49 -12.98
N ARG A 66 1.31 -18.39 -13.97
CA ARG A 66 1.80 -19.76 -13.77
C ARG A 66 3.34 -19.86 -13.71
N ARG A 67 4.04 -18.83 -14.20
CA ARG A 67 5.50 -18.82 -14.27
C ARG A 67 6.08 -18.30 -12.96
N GLU A 68 6.76 -19.17 -12.22
CA GLU A 68 7.32 -18.84 -10.92
C GLU A 68 8.31 -17.67 -10.98
N ALA A 69 9.18 -17.63 -12.00
CA ALA A 69 10.12 -16.54 -12.20
C ALA A 69 9.45 -15.16 -12.30
N ASP A 70 8.28 -15.10 -12.96
CA ASP A 70 7.51 -13.87 -13.12
C ASP A 70 6.88 -13.44 -11.80
N ARG A 71 6.35 -14.40 -11.02
CA ARG A 71 5.82 -14.16 -9.68
C ARG A 71 6.88 -13.63 -8.72
N LEU A 72 8.07 -14.25 -8.72
CA LEU A 72 9.21 -13.81 -7.89
C LEU A 72 9.75 -12.45 -8.33
N HIS A 73 9.72 -12.14 -9.62
CA HIS A 73 10.07 -10.81 -10.11
C HIS A 73 9.08 -9.76 -9.61
N LEU A 74 7.78 -10.00 -9.78
CA LEU A 74 6.74 -9.09 -9.29
C LEU A 74 6.81 -8.89 -7.77
N ALA A 75 7.01 -9.96 -7.00
CA ALA A 75 7.13 -9.88 -5.55
C ALA A 75 8.27 -8.96 -5.10
N ARG A 76 9.42 -9.02 -5.80
CA ARG A 76 10.57 -8.15 -5.53
C ARG A 76 10.29 -6.69 -5.86
N GLU A 77 9.64 -6.42 -6.99
CA GLU A 77 9.29 -5.06 -7.41
C GLU A 77 8.25 -4.44 -6.47
N ILE A 78 7.21 -5.19 -6.09
CA ILE A 78 6.23 -4.76 -5.09
C ILE A 78 6.92 -4.48 -3.75
N ARG A 79 7.80 -5.37 -3.27
CA ARG A 79 8.55 -5.15 -2.04
C ARG A 79 9.35 -3.85 -2.08
N ARG A 80 10.04 -3.59 -3.19
CA ARG A 80 10.83 -2.36 -3.38
C ARG A 80 9.96 -1.11 -3.36
N ALA A 81 8.87 -1.11 -4.13
CA ALA A 81 7.95 0.02 -4.23
C ALA A 81 7.31 0.32 -2.86
N VAL A 82 6.75 -0.70 -2.19
CA VAL A 82 6.11 -0.54 -0.88
C VAL A 82 7.10 -0.07 0.17
N THR A 83 8.30 -0.64 0.24
CA THR A 83 9.33 -0.21 1.20
C THR A 83 9.75 1.25 0.97
N ARG A 84 9.72 1.71 -0.29
CA ARG A 84 10.13 3.06 -0.69
C ARG A 84 9.05 4.11 -0.42
N PHE A 85 7.81 3.81 -0.78
CA PHE A 85 6.71 4.78 -0.81
C PHE A 85 5.70 4.61 0.33
N GLU A 86 5.75 3.50 1.06
CA GLU A 86 4.94 3.26 2.26
C GLU A 86 5.79 2.98 3.52
N PRO A 87 6.54 3.97 4.02
CA PRO A 87 7.39 3.78 5.19
C PRO A 87 6.59 3.47 6.46
N ARG A 88 5.30 3.81 6.50
CA ARG A 88 4.38 3.53 7.61
C ARG A 88 4.14 2.04 7.80
N LEU A 89 4.27 1.25 6.74
CA LEU A 89 4.14 -0.21 6.75
C LEU A 89 5.51 -0.87 6.93
N GLY A 90 5.69 -1.54 8.06
CA GLY A 90 6.81 -2.47 8.28
C GLY A 90 6.53 -3.79 7.57
N LEU A 91 6.85 -3.84 6.28
CA LEU A 91 6.60 -5.00 5.42
C LEU A 91 7.49 -6.20 5.81
N SER A 92 6.88 -7.30 6.23
CA SER A 92 7.57 -8.55 6.58
C SER A 92 7.64 -9.48 5.36
N GLU A 93 6.51 -9.66 4.67
CA GLU A 93 6.37 -10.62 3.59
C GLU A 93 5.59 -10.05 2.39
N VAL A 94 5.98 -10.49 1.19
CA VAL A 94 5.25 -10.26 -0.06
C VAL A 94 5.13 -11.61 -0.74
N VAL A 95 3.90 -12.08 -0.90
CA VAL A 95 3.61 -13.33 -1.61
C VAL A 95 2.81 -13.03 -2.86
N VAL A 96 3.27 -13.59 -3.98
CA VAL A 96 2.61 -13.49 -5.28
C VAL A 96 2.36 -14.91 -5.74
N ASP A 97 1.09 -15.28 -5.86
CA ASP A 97 0.64 -16.60 -6.25
C ASP A 97 -0.28 -16.52 -7.47
N ALA A 98 -0.48 -17.66 -8.15
CA ALA A 98 -1.62 -17.80 -9.04
C ALA A 98 -2.89 -17.95 -8.18
N ASP A 99 -3.99 -17.32 -8.59
CA ASP A 99 -5.27 -17.51 -7.92
C ASP A 99 -5.71 -18.99 -8.07
N PRO A 100 -6.04 -19.69 -6.98
CA PRO A 100 -6.40 -21.11 -7.04
C PRO A 100 -7.72 -21.36 -7.79
N LEU A 101 -8.65 -20.40 -7.77
CA LEU A 101 -9.92 -20.48 -8.50
C LEU A 101 -9.76 -20.02 -9.95
N GLN A 102 -8.80 -19.14 -10.22
CA GLN A 102 -8.52 -18.61 -11.55
C GLN A 102 -7.00 -18.56 -11.83
N PRO A 103 -6.35 -19.69 -12.20
CA PRO A 103 -4.89 -19.78 -12.29
C PRO A 103 -4.20 -18.85 -13.31
N GLN A 104 -4.98 -18.19 -14.16
CA GLN A 104 -4.54 -17.11 -15.05
C GLN A 104 -4.40 -15.74 -14.37
N ARG A 105 -4.95 -15.57 -13.16
CA ARG A 105 -4.89 -14.34 -12.37
C ARG A 105 -3.78 -14.45 -11.31
N LEU A 106 -3.15 -13.31 -11.03
CA LEU A 106 -2.23 -13.15 -9.93
C LEU A 106 -3.00 -12.73 -8.67
N ARG A 107 -2.64 -13.32 -7.54
CA ARG A 107 -3.08 -12.91 -6.20
C ARG A 107 -1.86 -12.42 -5.45
N VAL A 108 -1.91 -11.20 -4.91
CA VAL A 108 -0.81 -10.64 -4.12
C VAL A 108 -1.25 -10.47 -2.68
N ARG A 109 -0.40 -10.90 -1.74
CA ARG A 109 -0.59 -10.75 -0.31
C ARG A 109 0.62 -10.05 0.28
N LEU A 110 0.38 -9.01 1.06
CA LEU A 110 1.41 -8.27 1.79
C LEU A 110 1.15 -8.48 3.28
N LEU A 111 2.14 -8.99 4.01
CA LEU A 111 2.10 -9.00 5.46
C LEU A 111 3.04 -7.93 6.00
N GLY A 112 2.59 -7.25 7.05
CA GLY A 112 3.42 -6.31 7.78
C GLY A 112 2.67 -5.67 8.93
N ASN A 113 3.37 -4.80 9.65
CA ASN A 113 2.83 -4.18 10.85
C ASN A 113 2.90 -2.66 10.65
N LEU A 114 1.91 -1.92 11.15
CA LEU A 114 1.99 -0.46 11.12
C LEU A 114 3.02 0.01 12.16
N ARG A 115 4.00 0.80 11.72
CA ARG A 115 5.08 1.27 12.60
C ARG A 115 4.58 2.18 13.74
N GLN A 116 3.45 2.85 13.52
CA GLN A 116 2.81 3.73 14.50
C GLN A 116 1.75 3.01 15.35
N ASP A 117 1.48 1.72 15.11
CA ASP A 117 0.55 0.94 15.93
C ASP A 117 1.30 0.31 17.11
N THR A 118 0.93 0.73 18.33
CA THR A 118 1.50 0.24 19.60
C THR A 118 1.26 -1.26 19.80
N SER A 119 0.15 -1.80 19.30
CA SER A 119 -0.15 -3.23 19.39
C SER A 119 0.79 -4.09 18.53
N ARG A 120 1.40 -3.49 17.51
CA ARG A 120 2.20 -4.17 16.47
C ARG A 120 1.51 -5.39 15.87
N ALA A 121 0.17 -5.46 15.90
CA ALA A 121 -0.55 -6.58 15.33
C ALA A 121 -0.24 -6.69 13.83
N PRO A 122 -0.01 -7.91 13.32
CA PRO A 122 0.21 -8.11 11.90
C PRO A 122 -1.06 -7.79 11.10
N LEU A 123 -0.87 -7.08 10.00
CA LEU A 123 -1.89 -6.80 9.01
C LEU A 123 -1.59 -7.59 7.75
N LEU A 124 -2.64 -8.19 7.21
CA LEU A 124 -2.65 -8.76 5.88
C LEU A 124 -3.33 -7.78 4.93
N PHE A 125 -2.62 -7.37 3.88
CA PHE A 125 -3.21 -6.69 2.74
C PHE A 125 -3.31 -7.66 1.58
N GLU A 126 -4.52 -7.86 1.09
CA GLU A 126 -4.81 -8.70 -0.06
C GLU A 126 -5.15 -7.85 -1.26
N LEU A 127 -4.51 -8.14 -2.39
CA LEU A 127 -4.76 -7.46 -3.65
C LEU A 127 -5.50 -8.36 -4.61
N ILE A 128 -6.65 -7.87 -5.06
CA ILE A 128 -7.55 -8.59 -5.95
C ILE A 128 -7.62 -7.82 -7.28
N PRO A 129 -7.31 -8.46 -8.42
CA PRO A 129 -7.52 -7.85 -9.72
C PRO A 129 -9.02 -7.72 -10.03
N VAL A 130 -9.51 -6.49 -10.18
CA VAL A 130 -10.90 -6.16 -10.54
C VAL A 130 -10.87 -5.20 -11.73
N GLY A 131 -11.40 -5.61 -12.88
CA GLY A 131 -11.55 -4.71 -14.04
C GLY A 131 -10.24 -4.09 -14.58
N GLY A 132 -9.08 -4.70 -14.34
CA GLY A 132 -7.78 -4.17 -14.75
C GLY A 132 -7.10 -3.28 -13.70
N THR A 133 -7.72 -3.05 -12.54
CA THR A 133 -7.11 -2.42 -11.37
C THR A 133 -6.91 -3.45 -10.24
N LEU A 134 -6.02 -3.14 -9.31
CA LEU A 134 -5.80 -3.89 -8.09
C LEU A 134 -6.56 -3.22 -6.93
N GLU A 135 -7.56 -3.90 -6.41
CA GLU A 135 -8.25 -3.51 -5.18
C GLU A 135 -7.49 -4.05 -3.98
N VAL A 136 -7.22 -3.20 -2.99
CA VAL A 136 -6.53 -3.58 -1.76
C VAL A 136 -7.54 -3.75 -0.64
N ARG A 137 -7.68 -4.98 -0.14
CA ARG A 137 -8.40 -5.31 1.09
C ARG A 137 -7.40 -5.48 2.23
N HIS A 138 -7.80 -5.18 3.45
CA HIS A 138 -6.94 -5.38 4.62
C HIS A 138 -7.70 -6.08 5.74
N GLU A 139 -6.98 -6.93 6.46
CA GLU A 139 -7.46 -7.71 7.61
C GLU A 139 -6.39 -7.70 8.71
N ARG A 140 -6.83 -7.62 9.97
CA ARG A 140 -5.94 -7.79 11.14
C ARG A 140 -5.86 -9.27 11.48
N LEU A 141 -4.66 -9.75 11.74
CA LEU A 141 -4.39 -11.08 12.24
C LEU A 141 -4.27 -10.96 13.76
N ASP A 142 -5.41 -10.94 14.45
CA ASP A 142 -5.51 -10.89 15.92
C ASP A 142 -5.44 -12.31 16.54
#